data_AF-A0A366K7F4-F1
#
_entry.id   AF-A0A366K7F4-F1
#
_cell.length_a   1.000
_cell.length_b   1.000
_cell.length_c   1.000
_cell.angle_alpha   90.00
_cell.angle_beta   90.00
_cell.angle_gamma   90.00
#
_symmetry.space_group_name_H-M   'P 1'
#
loop_
_entity.id
_entity.type
_entity.pdbx_description
1 polymer ?
#
loop_
_entity_poly.entity_id
_entity_poly.type
_entity_poly.pdbx_seq_one_letter_code
_entity_poly.pdbx_strand_id
1 'polypeptide(L)' 'MTAYDPARRTPRGHKRVVRQGSELFDPDGVKLEPGDMQTDQQRSRDDDQRILGELPPHWGIFKDSR' A
#
# COMPACT_ATOMS: atom_id res chain seq x y z
N MET A 1 15.76 -40.77 -32.09
CA MET A 1 15.06 -39.89 -31.14
C MET A 1 15.19 -38.47 -31.65
N THR A 2 14.09 -37.75 -31.87
CA THR A 2 14.15 -36.35 -32.34
C THR A 2 14.68 -35.46 -31.22
N ALA A 3 15.72 -34.69 -31.51
CA ALA A 3 16.35 -33.77 -30.57
C ALA A 3 15.35 -32.70 -30.09
N TYR A 4 15.45 -32.34 -28.81
CA TYR A 4 14.63 -31.30 -28.20
C TYR A 4 14.95 -29.94 -28.84
N ASP A 5 13.92 -29.28 -29.36
CA ASP A 5 14.01 -27.95 -29.98
C ASP A 5 13.18 -26.94 -29.17
N PRO A 6 13.83 -26.03 -28.41
CA PRO A 6 13.15 -25.06 -27.57
C PRO A 6 12.41 -23.98 -28.37
N ALA A 7 12.72 -23.78 -29.66
CA ALA A 7 12.12 -22.74 -30.50
C ALA A 7 10.72 -23.08 -31.02
N ARG A 8 10.26 -24.33 -30.84
CA ARG A 8 8.90 -24.77 -31.23
C ARG A 8 7.80 -24.21 -30.34
N ARG A 9 8.15 -23.65 -29.18
CA ARG A 9 7.17 -23.06 -28.26
C ARG A 9 6.83 -21.66 -28.74
N THR A 10 5.68 -21.51 -29.39
CA THR A 10 5.07 -20.19 -29.58
C THR A 10 4.52 -19.69 -28.23
N PRO A 11 4.96 -18.51 -27.75
CA PRO A 11 4.41 -17.94 -26.53
C PRO A 11 2.90 -17.68 -26.72
N ARG A 12 2.06 -18.28 -25.87
CA ARG A 12 0.63 -18.00 -25.88
C ARG A 12 0.41 -16.59 -25.33
N GLY A 13 -0.02 -15.65 -26.18
CA GLY A 13 -0.41 -14.32 -25.74
C GLY A 13 -1.62 -14.39 -24.82
N HIS A 14 -1.51 -13.85 -23.60
CA HIS A 14 -2.66 -13.71 -22.71
C HIS A 14 -3.47 -12.49 -23.16
N LYS A 15 -4.78 -12.67 -23.38
CA LYS A 15 -5.69 -11.56 -23.69
C LYS A 15 -6.41 -11.14 -22.42
N ARG A 16 -6.15 -9.92 -21.92
CA ARG A 16 -6.92 -9.36 -20.81
C ARG A 16 -8.34 -9.06 -21.31
N VAL A 17 -9.33 -9.72 -20.72
CA VAL A 17 -10.73 -9.36 -20.92
C VAL A 17 -11.03 -8.21 -19.97
N VAL A 18 -11.21 -7.01 -20.51
CA VAL A 18 -11.61 -5.83 -19.73
C VAL A 18 -13.11 -5.68 -19.88
N ARG A 19 -13.84 -5.89 -18.79
CA ARG A 19 -15.26 -5.54 -18.73
C ARG A 19 -15.35 -4.08 -18.29
N GLN A 20 -15.99 -3.24 -19.09
CA GLN A 20 -16.29 -1.87 -18.68
C GLN A 20 -17.40 -1.94 -17.62
N GLY A 21 -17.20 -1.28 -16.48
CA GLY A 21 -18.26 -1.11 -15.48
C GLY A 21 -19.39 -0.26 -16.05
N SER A 22 -20.63 -0.54 -15.66
CA SER A 22 -21.80 0.29 -15.96
C SER A 22 -22.21 1.17 -14.78
N GLU A 23 -21.37 1.23 -13.75
CA GLU A 23 -21.65 1.96 -12.50
C GLU A 23 -21.50 3.46 -12.76
N LEU A 24 -22.58 4.20 -12.55
CA LEU A 24 -22.61 5.65 -12.51
C LEU A 24 -22.37 6.05 -11.06
N PHE A 25 -21.11 6.33 -10.71
CA PHE A 25 -20.81 6.93 -9.42
C PHE A 25 -21.33 8.36 -9.45
N ASP A 26 -22.38 8.66 -8.68
CA ASP A 26 -22.78 10.03 -8.44
C ASP A 26 -21.59 10.77 -7.80
N PRO A 27 -21.29 12.02 -8.20
CA PRO A 27 -20.15 12.79 -7.69
C PRO A 27 -20.19 12.99 -6.16
N ASP A 28 -21.34 12.78 -5.53
CA ASP A 28 -21.57 12.96 -4.09
C ASP A 28 -21.69 11.62 -3.31
N GLY A 29 -21.41 10.47 -3.94
CA GLY A 29 -21.56 9.14 -3.32
C GLY A 29 -20.46 8.76 -2.31
N VAL A 30 -19.39 9.56 -2.22
CA VAL A 30 -18.28 9.35 -1.28
C VAL A 30 -18.44 10.31 -0.12
N LYS A 31 -18.79 9.79 1.06
CA LYS A 31 -18.69 10.54 2.31
C LYS A 31 -17.20 10.79 2.56
N LEU A 32 -16.79 12.06 2.54
CA LEU A 32 -15.45 12.43 2.97
C LEU A 32 -15.32 12.15 4.46
N GLU A 33 -14.50 11.18 4.81
CA GLU A 33 -14.15 10.93 6.20
C GLU A 33 -13.13 11.99 6.64
N PRO A 34 -13.09 12.37 7.93
CA PRO A 34 -12.13 13.36 8.43
C PRO A 34 -10.67 13.02 8.11
N GLY A 35 -10.35 11.73 7.96
CA GLY A 35 -9.03 11.25 7.56
C GLY A 35 -8.66 11.51 6.09
N ASP A 36 -9.65 11.66 5.20
CA ASP A 36 -9.41 11.93 3.78
C ASP A 36 -8.90 13.36 3.54
N MET A 37 -9.18 14.27 4.48
CA MET A 37 -8.69 15.65 4.47
C MET A 37 -7.36 15.83 5.22
N GLN A 38 -6.87 14.78 5.92
CA GLN A 38 -5.61 14.88 6.64
C GLN A 38 -4.41 14.78 5.70
N THR A 39 -3.57 15.82 5.74
CA THR A 39 -2.28 15.81 5.04
C THR A 39 -1.37 14.72 5.60
N ASP A 40 -0.47 14.20 4.76
CA ASP A 40 0.50 13.18 5.19
C ASP A 40 1.37 13.67 6.36
N GLN A 41 1.67 14.97 6.42
CA GLN A 41 2.43 15.57 7.51
C GLN A 41 1.66 15.56 8.83
N GLN A 42 0.35 15.80 8.81
CA GLN A 42 -0.47 15.75 10.02
C GLN A 42 -0.54 14.32 10.56
N ARG A 43 -0.77 13.34 9.68
CA ARG A 43 -0.76 11.91 10.03
C ARG A 43 0.57 11.49 10.64
N SER A 44 1.69 11.85 10.03
CA SER A 44 3.03 11.53 10.57
C SER A 44 3.26 12.13 11.95
N ARG A 45 2.82 13.37 12.21
CA ARG A 45 2.97 14.00 13.53
C ARG A 45 2.13 13.32 14.60
N ASP A 46 0.89 12.98 14.26
CA ASP A 46 -0.01 12.28 15.17
C ASP A 46 0.51 10.86 15.48
N ASP A 47 1.07 10.19 14.47
CA ASP A 47 1.75 8.89 14.62
C ASP A 47 3.04 9.00 15.45
N ASP A 48 3.87 10.01 15.21
CA ASP A 48 5.10 10.25 15.99
C ASP A 48 4.75 10.48 17.48
N GLN A 49 3.72 11.30 17.74
CA GLN A 49 3.25 11.57 19.10
C GLN A 49 2.73 10.30 19.79
N ARG A 50 2.01 9.45 19.06
CA ARG A 50 1.51 8.16 19.56
C ARG A 50 2.64 7.16 19.82
N ILE A 51 3.57 7.02 18.88
CA ILE A 51 4.74 6.15 18.99
C ILE A 51 5.57 6.52 20.23
N LEU A 52 5.76 7.82 20.49
CA LEU A 52 6.51 8.29 21.66
C LEU A 52 5.72 8.16 22.97
N GLY A 53 4.39 8.22 22.95
CA GLY A 53 3.55 8.11 24.14
C GLY A 53 3.30 6.69 24.63
N GLU A 54 3.32 5.70 23.74
CA GLU A 54 3.06 4.28 24.05
C GLU A 54 4.36 3.47 24.25
N LEU A 55 5.51 4.11 24.19
CA LEU A 55 6.82 3.48 24.20
C LEU A 55 7.11 2.85 25.60
N PRO A 56 7.27 1.52 25.73
CA PRO A 56 7.68 0.89 26.98
C PRO A 56 8.89 1.56 27.65
N PRO A 57 8.96 1.57 28.99
CA PRO A 57 9.99 2.29 29.75
C PRO A 57 11.43 1.85 29.47
N HIS A 58 11.64 0.69 28.86
CA HIS A 58 12.97 0.19 28.48
C HIS A 58 13.47 0.68 27.10
N TRP A 59 12.64 1.38 26.33
CA TRP A 59 12.98 1.90 24.99
C TRP A 59 13.61 3.31 25.01
N GLY A 60 13.63 4.00 26.16
CA GLY A 60 14.22 5.34 26.32
C GLY A 60 15.46 5.43 27.24
N ILE A 61 15.99 4.31 27.72
CA ILE A 61 17.09 4.31 28.70
C ILE A 61 18.43 4.19 27.95
N PHE A 62 19.03 5.33 27.61
CA PHE A 62 20.42 5.37 27.16
C PHE A 62 21.34 5.35 28.38
N LYS A 63 22.13 4.29 28.54
CA LYS A 63 23.17 4.25 29.58
C LYS A 63 24.30 5.17 29.15
N ASP A 64 24.54 6.20 29.95
CA ASP A 64 25.66 7.10 29.78
C ASP A 64 26.96 6.32 30.05
N SER A 65 27.71 5.98 28.99
CA SER A 65 29.01 5.33 29.10
C SER A 65 30.09 6.40 29.27
N ARG A 66 30.53 6.58 30.52
CA ARG A 66 31.67 7.41 30.90
C ARG A 66 32.99 6.71 30.64
#